data_AF-A0A4Q4L3Q3-F1
#
_entry.id   AF-A0A4Q4L3Q3-F1
#
_cell.length_a   1.000
_cell.length_b   1.000
_cell.length_c   1.000
_cell.angle_alpha   90.00
_cell.angle_beta   90.00
_cell.angle_gamma   90.00
#
_symmetry.space_group_name_H-M   'P 1'
#
loop_
_entity.id
_entity.type
_entity.pdbx_description
1 polymer ?
#
loop_
_entity_poly.entity_id
_entity_poly.type
_entity_poly.pdbx_seq_one_letter_code
_entity_poly.pdbx_strand_id
1 'polypeptide(L)'
;MRNVANFLLGSLFVLFATCAQAAAPAAAPDSLKPLLVTLNERLNIGDLVALTKWDSGKPIQDSPREAQVIANARTLADENKLDPDDVEHLIAAQMEANKLVQYGLLAQWQAAGAAPDTPRPDLAKQIRPRLDELQKRLLQQYAEFSHYRQDPNCPSWLTTVRSGLAADALHDLALIRASGELCIRAKPL
;
A
#
# COMPACT_ATOMS: atom_id res chain seq x y z
N MET A 1 -36.80 76.43 17.23
CA MET A 1 -38.13 75.91 16.82
C MET A 1 -37.91 74.54 16.17
N ARG A 2 -38.62 73.50 16.67
CA ARG A 2 -38.90 72.16 16.08
C ARG A 2 -37.70 71.24 15.78
N ASN A 3 -37.48 70.13 16.52
CA ASN A 3 -38.14 68.80 16.48
C ASN A 3 -37.98 68.12 15.08
N VAL A 4 -37.53 66.87 14.88
CA VAL A 4 -37.81 65.58 15.54
C VAL A 4 -36.70 64.55 15.20
N ALA A 5 -36.49 63.62 16.14
CA ALA A 5 -35.84 62.30 16.14
C ALA A 5 -35.30 61.67 14.84
N ASN A 6 -34.18 60.94 14.98
CA ASN A 6 -33.92 59.77 14.15
C ASN A 6 -33.30 58.61 14.94
N PHE A 7 -33.74 57.42 14.54
CA PHE A 7 -33.80 56.16 15.27
C PHE A 7 -32.45 55.55 15.68
N LEU A 8 -32.41 55.01 16.91
CA LEU A 8 -31.46 53.99 17.35
C LEU A 8 -31.77 52.68 16.62
N LEU A 9 -30.98 52.33 15.61
CA LEU A 9 -30.98 51.01 14.99
C LEU A 9 -29.82 50.19 15.58
N GLY A 10 -30.14 49.39 16.60
CA GLY A 10 -29.24 48.37 17.12
C GLY A 10 -29.11 47.22 16.11
N SER A 11 -27.94 47.08 15.48
CA SER A 11 -27.64 45.93 14.63
C SER A 11 -27.22 44.74 15.49
N LEU A 12 -28.17 43.84 15.75
CA LEU A 12 -27.89 42.53 16.33
C LEU A 12 -27.45 41.58 15.20
N PHE A 13 -26.14 41.46 14.97
CA PHE A 13 -25.61 40.43 14.05
C PHE A 13 -25.65 39.07 14.75
N VAL A 14 -26.64 38.25 14.40
CA VAL A 14 -26.75 36.86 14.84
C VAL A 14 -25.64 36.05 14.13
N LEU A 15 -24.63 35.64 14.89
CA LEU A 15 -23.66 34.63 14.46
C LEU A 15 -24.37 33.29 14.34
N PHE A 16 -24.81 32.94 13.13
CA PHE A 16 -25.19 31.57 12.81
C PHE A 16 -23.92 30.71 12.80
N ALA A 17 -23.60 30.11 13.96
CA ALA A 17 -22.63 29.03 14.03
C ALA A 17 -23.25 27.80 13.37
N THR A 18 -23.05 27.64 12.06
CA THR A 18 -23.31 26.37 11.38
C THR A 18 -22.28 25.36 11.87
N CYS A 19 -22.63 24.56 12.87
CA CYS A 19 -21.91 23.33 13.16
C CYS A 19 -22.06 22.42 11.95
N ALA A 20 -21.07 22.42 11.06
CA ALA A 20 -20.96 21.42 10.02
C ALA A 20 -20.73 20.07 10.72
N GLN A 21 -21.78 19.28 10.88
CA GLN A 21 -21.67 17.91 11.36
C GLN A 21 -20.90 17.13 10.29
N ALA A 22 -19.62 16.87 10.53
CA ALA A 22 -18.84 15.99 9.66
C ALA A 22 -19.54 14.63 9.65
N ALA A 23 -20.05 14.22 8.49
CA ALA A 23 -20.58 12.87 8.31
C ALA A 23 -19.50 11.85 8.68
N ALA A 24 -19.88 10.78 9.38
CA ALA A 24 -18.95 9.70 9.67
C ALA A 24 -18.32 9.21 8.36
N PRO A 25 -17.00 8.98 8.31
CA PRO A 25 -16.35 8.50 7.09
C PRO A 25 -17.03 7.20 6.67
N ALA A 26 -17.28 7.05 5.36
CA ALA A 26 -17.83 5.83 4.81
C ALA A 26 -16.97 4.63 5.24
N ALA A 27 -17.60 3.49 5.50
CA ALA A 27 -16.85 2.28 5.83
C ALA A 27 -16.00 1.85 4.61
N ALA A 28 -14.81 1.31 4.87
CA ALA A 28 -13.98 0.74 3.82
C ALA A 28 -14.67 -0.49 3.20
N PRO A 29 -14.49 -0.75 1.89
CA PRO A 29 -15.01 -1.96 1.28
C PRO A 29 -14.32 -3.20 1.85
N ASP A 30 -15.08 -4.29 2.01
CA ASP A 30 -14.58 -5.55 2.58
C ASP A 30 -13.39 -6.14 1.80
N SER A 31 -13.24 -5.80 0.51
CA SER A 31 -12.13 -6.24 -0.35
C SER A 31 -10.78 -5.57 -0.03
N LEU A 32 -10.76 -4.42 0.66
CA LEU A 32 -9.51 -3.70 0.92
C LEU A 32 -8.62 -4.42 1.95
N LYS A 33 -9.19 -4.92 3.06
CA LYS A 33 -8.38 -5.54 4.12
C LYS A 33 -7.68 -6.82 3.63
N PRO A 34 -8.35 -7.77 2.94
CA PRO A 34 -7.69 -8.93 2.37
C PRO A 34 -6.55 -8.56 1.42
N LEU A 35 -6.76 -7.56 0.55
CA LEU A 35 -5.73 -7.05 -0.36
C LEU A 35 -4.49 -6.58 0.41
N LEU A 36 -4.65 -5.70 1.41
CA LEU A 36 -3.51 -5.18 2.18
C LEU A 36 -2.79 -6.28 2.98
N VAL A 37 -3.54 -7.25 3.51
CA VAL A 37 -2.96 -8.41 4.19
C VAL A 37 -2.08 -9.22 3.23
N THR A 38 -2.54 -9.48 1.99
CA THR A 38 -1.74 -10.20 1.00
C THR A 38 -0.50 -9.42 0.54
N LEU A 39 -0.59 -8.08 0.39
CA LEU A 39 0.59 -7.24 0.13
C LEU A 39 1.62 -7.41 1.25
N ASN A 40 1.17 -7.36 2.51
CA ASN A 40 2.02 -7.51 3.69
C ASN A 40 2.61 -8.93 3.81
N GLU A 41 1.84 -9.99 3.52
CA GLU A 41 2.34 -11.36 3.48
C GLU A 41 3.45 -11.54 2.44
N ARG A 42 3.25 -10.99 1.24
CA ARG A 42 4.26 -10.99 0.17
C ARG A 42 5.49 -10.18 0.55
N LEU A 43 5.29 -9.06 1.24
CA LEU A 43 6.36 -8.22 1.76
C LEU A 43 7.24 -8.96 2.77
N ASN A 44 6.63 -9.67 3.73
CA ASN A 44 7.33 -10.41 4.78
C ASN A 44 8.16 -11.61 4.26
N ILE A 45 7.90 -12.09 3.04
CA ILE A 45 8.80 -13.06 2.38
C ILE A 45 10.17 -12.41 2.07
N GLY A 46 10.23 -11.07 1.97
CA GLY A 46 11.45 -10.31 1.76
C GLY A 46 12.56 -10.61 2.76
N ASP A 47 12.21 -10.92 4.01
CA ASP A 47 13.16 -11.25 5.08
C ASP A 47 13.96 -12.51 4.75
N LEU A 48 13.27 -13.55 4.26
CA LEU A 48 13.90 -14.82 3.89
C LEU A 48 14.77 -14.67 2.64
N VAL A 49 14.34 -13.82 1.70
CA VAL A 49 15.14 -13.46 0.51
C VAL A 49 16.38 -12.66 0.93
N ALA A 50 16.24 -11.71 1.86
CA ALA A 50 17.35 -10.93 2.42
C ALA A 50 18.38 -11.86 3.06
N LEU A 51 17.97 -12.83 3.89
CA LEU A 51 18.87 -13.80 4.51
C LEU A 51 19.66 -14.60 3.46
N THR A 52 18.97 -15.06 2.40
CA THR A 52 19.66 -15.81 1.33
C THR A 52 20.69 -14.94 0.59
N LYS A 53 20.37 -13.66 0.37
CA LYS A 53 21.29 -12.72 -0.30
C LYS A 53 22.43 -12.26 0.59
N TRP A 54 22.20 -12.14 1.89
CA TRP A 54 23.25 -11.97 2.89
C TRP A 54 24.26 -13.12 2.83
N ASP A 55 23.78 -14.36 2.88
CA ASP A 55 24.64 -15.54 2.88
C ASP A 55 25.40 -15.72 1.55
N SER A 56 24.76 -15.39 0.42
CA SER A 56 25.34 -15.58 -0.91
C SER A 56 26.10 -14.37 -1.49
N GLY A 57 25.99 -13.19 -0.87
CA GLY A 57 26.56 -11.93 -1.38
C GLY A 57 25.95 -11.42 -2.68
N LYS A 58 24.83 -12.00 -3.14
CA LYS A 58 24.16 -11.58 -4.38
C LYS A 58 23.46 -10.22 -4.20
N PRO A 59 23.41 -9.38 -5.25
CA PRO A 59 22.73 -8.10 -5.18
C PRO A 59 21.23 -8.25 -4.87
N ILE A 60 20.67 -7.26 -4.18
CA ILE A 60 19.22 -7.17 -3.94
C ILE A 60 18.46 -6.98 -5.27
N GLN A 61 18.94 -6.09 -6.13
CA GLN A 61 18.35 -5.88 -7.44
C GLN A 61 18.76 -6.99 -8.43
N ASP A 62 17.78 -7.55 -9.13
CA ASP A 62 17.96 -8.55 -10.18
C ASP A 62 17.07 -8.19 -11.36
N SER A 63 17.48 -7.19 -12.14
CA SER A 63 16.65 -6.61 -13.22
C SER A 63 16.10 -7.64 -14.21
N PRO A 64 16.87 -8.65 -14.68
CA PRO A 64 16.33 -9.69 -15.56
C PRO A 64 15.22 -10.51 -14.90
N ARG A 65 15.41 -10.91 -13.63
CA ARG A 65 14.38 -11.63 -12.88
C ARG A 65 13.15 -10.75 -12.63
N GLU A 66 13.37 -9.49 -12.29
CA GLU A 66 12.32 -8.51 -12.02
C GLU A 66 11.43 -8.32 -13.26
N ALA A 67 12.03 -8.14 -14.44
CA ALA A 67 11.30 -8.07 -15.71
C ALA A 67 10.48 -9.34 -15.98
N GLN A 68 11.01 -10.53 -15.68
CA GLN A 68 10.26 -11.78 -15.84
C GLN A 68 9.04 -11.87 -14.90
N VAL A 69 9.16 -11.40 -13.66
CA VAL A 69 8.05 -11.38 -12.69
C VAL A 69 6.94 -10.46 -13.18
N ILE A 70 7.29 -9.26 -13.68
CA ILE A 70 6.34 -8.31 -14.26
C ILE A 70 5.66 -8.92 -15.49
N ALA A 71 6.43 -9.48 -16.43
CA ALA A 71 5.88 -10.10 -17.63
C ALA A 71 4.89 -11.22 -17.30
N ASN A 72 5.22 -12.07 -16.31
CA ASN A 72 4.31 -13.12 -15.86
C ASN A 72 3.03 -12.55 -15.23
N ALA A 73 3.13 -11.46 -14.47
CA ALA A 73 1.96 -10.82 -13.88
C ALA A 73 1.05 -10.19 -14.94
N ARG A 74 1.63 -9.57 -15.97
CA ARG A 74 0.86 -9.04 -17.12
C ARG A 74 0.06 -10.14 -17.82
N THR A 75 0.63 -11.34 -18.00
CA THR A 75 -0.10 -12.49 -18.57
C THR A 75 -1.29 -12.92 -17.70
N LEU A 76 -1.18 -12.81 -16.37
CA LEU A 76 -2.27 -13.16 -15.44
C LEU A 76 -3.35 -12.07 -15.33
N ALA A 77 -3.12 -10.87 -15.88
CA ALA A 77 -4.07 -9.77 -15.83
C ALA A 77 -5.38 -10.14 -16.55
N ASP A 78 -5.28 -10.78 -17.72
CA ASP A 78 -6.43 -11.19 -18.53
C ASP A 78 -7.35 -12.19 -17.79
N GLU A 79 -6.75 -13.15 -17.07
CA GLU A 79 -7.49 -14.14 -16.27
C GLU A 79 -8.36 -13.48 -15.18
N ASN A 80 -7.95 -12.29 -14.72
CA ASN A 80 -8.61 -11.51 -13.68
C ASN A 80 -9.37 -10.29 -14.23
N LYS A 81 -9.45 -10.13 -15.56
CA LYS A 81 -10.07 -8.98 -16.25
C LYS A 81 -9.50 -7.62 -15.79
N LEU A 82 -8.20 -7.59 -15.54
CA LEU A 82 -7.46 -6.40 -15.13
C LEU A 82 -6.73 -5.78 -16.32
N ASP A 83 -6.49 -4.47 -16.27
CA ASP A 83 -5.57 -3.81 -17.19
C ASP A 83 -4.12 -4.28 -16.92
N PRO A 84 -3.40 -4.82 -17.91
CA PRO A 84 -2.02 -5.27 -17.74
C PRO A 84 -1.05 -4.18 -17.24
N ASP A 85 -1.28 -2.91 -17.60
CA ASP A 85 -0.43 -1.80 -17.18
C ASP A 85 -0.69 -1.44 -15.70
N ASP A 86 -1.94 -1.52 -15.24
CA ASP A 86 -2.26 -1.41 -13.81
C ASP A 86 -1.61 -2.55 -13.00
N VAL A 87 -1.62 -3.77 -13.53
CA VAL A 87 -0.97 -4.93 -12.89
C VAL A 87 0.55 -4.77 -12.84
N GLU A 88 1.16 -4.26 -13.91
CA GLU A 88 2.59 -3.93 -13.92
C GLU A 88 2.94 -2.93 -12.82
N HIS A 89 2.21 -1.82 -12.71
CA HIS A 89 2.45 -0.82 -11.66
C HIS A 89 2.30 -1.41 -10.25
N LEU A 90 1.25 -2.21 -10.00
CA LEU A 90 1.05 -2.88 -8.72
C LEU A 90 2.25 -3.78 -8.36
N ILE A 91 2.69 -4.62 -9.30
CA ILE A 91 3.76 -5.58 -9.06
C ILE A 91 5.12 -4.89 -8.94
N ALA A 92 5.38 -3.85 -9.74
CA ALA A 92 6.57 -3.02 -9.59
C ALA A 92 6.61 -2.35 -8.21
N ALA A 93 5.49 -1.78 -7.74
CA ALA A 93 5.40 -1.20 -6.39
C ALA A 93 5.67 -2.24 -5.29
N GLN A 94 5.15 -3.46 -5.43
CA GLN A 94 5.44 -4.57 -4.52
C GLN A 94 6.93 -4.97 -4.51
N MET A 95 7.59 -4.93 -5.66
CA MET A 95 9.00 -5.29 -5.78
C MET A 95 9.90 -4.22 -5.17
N GLU A 96 9.62 -2.93 -5.41
CA GLU A 96 10.35 -1.83 -4.77
C GLU A 96 10.17 -1.82 -3.25
N ALA A 97 8.94 -2.05 -2.77
CA ALA A 97 8.68 -2.20 -1.33
C ALA A 97 9.48 -3.36 -0.72
N ASN A 98 9.57 -4.50 -1.41
CA ASN A 98 10.33 -5.65 -0.93
C ASN A 98 11.84 -5.39 -0.96
N LYS A 99 12.35 -4.66 -1.95
CA LYS A 99 13.75 -4.21 -1.98
C LYS A 99 14.06 -3.26 -0.83
N LEU A 100 13.13 -2.37 -0.47
CA LEU A 100 13.28 -1.49 0.70
C LEU A 100 13.50 -2.29 1.99
N VAL A 101 12.68 -3.32 2.26
CA VAL A 101 12.87 -4.23 3.41
C VAL A 101 14.22 -4.91 3.35
N GLN A 102 14.57 -5.52 2.21
CA GLN A 102 15.85 -6.22 2.04
C GLN A 102 17.05 -5.31 2.31
N TYR A 103 17.07 -4.08 1.76
CA TYR A 103 18.15 -3.13 2.02
C TYR A 103 18.20 -2.69 3.49
N GLY A 104 17.05 -2.43 4.11
CA GLY A 104 16.96 -2.07 5.53
C GLY A 104 17.50 -3.16 6.44
N LEU A 105 17.13 -4.42 6.20
CA LEU A 105 17.62 -5.57 6.95
C LEU A 105 19.13 -5.78 6.77
N LEU A 106 19.62 -5.74 5.53
CA LEU A 106 21.06 -5.87 5.25
C LEU A 106 21.87 -4.81 5.99
N ALA A 107 21.42 -3.55 6.00
CA ALA A 107 22.08 -2.48 6.74
C ALA A 107 22.12 -2.75 8.26
N GLN A 108 21.01 -3.24 8.83
CA GLN A 108 20.95 -3.61 10.24
C GLN A 108 21.93 -4.75 10.57
N TRP A 109 21.98 -5.79 9.74
CA TRP A 109 22.86 -6.95 9.95
C TRP A 109 24.34 -6.59 9.75
N GLN A 110 24.65 -5.71 8.80
CA GLN A 110 26.01 -5.16 8.64
C GLN A 110 26.45 -4.43 9.90
N ALA A 111 25.60 -3.57 10.47
CA ALA A 111 25.89 -2.84 11.69
C ALA A 111 26.03 -3.76 12.93
N ALA A 112 25.22 -4.83 12.99
CA ALA A 112 25.27 -5.82 14.05
C ALA A 112 26.42 -6.83 13.91
N GLY A 113 27.01 -6.94 12.71
CA GLY A 113 28.04 -7.93 12.37
C GLY A 113 27.50 -9.35 12.12
N ALA A 114 26.18 -9.57 12.18
CA ALA A 114 25.54 -10.85 11.94
C ALA A 114 24.08 -10.67 11.49
N ALA A 115 23.58 -11.65 10.72
CA ALA A 115 22.16 -11.82 10.44
C ALA A 115 21.53 -12.84 11.42
N PRO A 116 20.20 -12.82 11.65
CA PRO A 116 19.51 -13.78 12.51
C PRO A 116 19.72 -15.24 12.07
N ASP A 117 19.53 -16.19 12.99
CA ASP A 117 19.65 -17.65 12.75
C ASP A 117 18.37 -18.30 12.16
N THR A 118 17.40 -17.49 11.72
CA THR A 118 16.15 -17.96 11.08
C THR A 118 16.45 -18.96 9.96
N PRO A 119 15.82 -20.15 9.90
CA PRO A 119 16.10 -21.12 8.84
C PRO A 119 15.96 -20.51 7.44
N ARG A 120 16.93 -20.76 6.56
CA ARG A 120 16.89 -20.30 5.16
C ARG A 120 16.20 -21.36 4.31
N PRO A 121 14.93 -21.15 3.89
CA PRO A 121 14.29 -22.06 2.96
C PRO A 121 14.90 -21.95 1.57
N ASP A 122 14.81 -23.03 0.79
CA ASP A 122 15.27 -23.03 -0.60
C ASP A 122 14.47 -22.03 -1.44
N LEU A 123 15.18 -21.10 -2.09
CA LEU A 123 14.54 -20.06 -2.90
C LEU A 123 13.67 -20.64 -4.01
N ALA A 124 14.15 -21.68 -4.70
CA ALA A 124 13.49 -22.22 -5.88
C ALA A 124 12.30 -23.11 -5.53
N LYS A 125 12.45 -23.94 -4.50
CA LYS A 125 11.51 -25.00 -4.13
C LYS A 125 10.47 -24.56 -3.10
N GLN A 126 10.75 -23.53 -2.30
CA GLN A 126 9.87 -23.12 -1.20
C GLN A 126 9.42 -21.68 -1.33
N ILE A 127 10.34 -20.73 -1.58
CA ILE A 127 9.98 -19.31 -1.66
C ILE A 127 9.23 -18.97 -2.95
N ARG A 128 9.73 -19.41 -4.11
CA ARG A 128 9.09 -19.09 -5.42
C ARG A 128 7.65 -19.60 -5.52
N PRO A 129 7.32 -20.86 -5.19
CA PRO A 129 5.93 -21.33 -5.23
C PRO A 129 5.00 -20.50 -4.35
N ARG A 130 5.47 -20.12 -3.15
CA ARG A 130 4.69 -19.30 -2.22
C ARG A 130 4.47 -17.88 -2.75
N LEU A 131 5.47 -17.29 -3.42
CA LEU A 131 5.32 -16.01 -4.12
C LEU A 131 4.34 -16.11 -5.30
N ASP A 132 4.36 -17.21 -6.04
CA ASP A 132 3.44 -17.44 -7.17
C ASP A 132 1.99 -17.58 -6.68
N GLU A 133 1.76 -18.28 -5.57
CA GLU A 133 0.43 -18.36 -4.92
C GLU A 133 -0.06 -17.00 -4.44
N LEU A 134 0.81 -16.23 -3.76
CA LEU A 134 0.48 -14.88 -3.31
C LEU A 134 0.21 -13.94 -4.46
N GLN A 135 0.93 -14.06 -5.59
CA GLN A 135 0.68 -13.24 -6.78
C GLN A 135 -0.72 -13.50 -7.34
N LYS A 136 -1.14 -14.77 -7.47
CA LYS A 136 -2.50 -15.10 -7.93
C LYS A 136 -3.57 -14.53 -7.01
N ARG A 137 -3.42 -14.75 -5.69
CA ARG A 137 -4.34 -14.21 -4.67
C ARG A 137 -4.38 -12.69 -4.70
N LEU A 138 -3.23 -12.05 -4.86
CA LEU A 138 -3.08 -10.60 -4.93
C LEU A 138 -3.86 -10.04 -6.12
N LEU A 139 -3.72 -10.62 -7.31
CA LEU A 139 -4.43 -10.14 -8.50
C LEU A 139 -5.96 -10.33 -8.39
N GLN A 140 -6.41 -11.43 -7.80
CA GLN A 140 -7.84 -11.66 -7.52
C GLN A 140 -8.40 -10.57 -6.58
N GLN A 141 -7.75 -10.34 -5.44
CA GLN A 141 -8.20 -9.33 -4.46
C GLN A 141 -8.06 -7.90 -4.99
N TYR A 142 -7.06 -7.65 -5.84
CA TYR A 142 -6.91 -6.38 -6.52
C TYR A 142 -8.06 -6.13 -7.50
N ALA A 143 -8.50 -7.14 -8.25
CA ALA A 143 -9.69 -7.05 -9.10
C ALA A 143 -10.94 -6.73 -8.28
N GLU A 144 -11.14 -7.37 -7.13
CA GLU A 144 -12.26 -7.10 -6.20
C GLU A 144 -12.23 -5.69 -5.58
N PHE A 145 -11.06 -5.06 -5.51
CA PHE A 145 -10.91 -3.70 -4.99
C PHE A 145 -10.89 -2.63 -6.11
N SER A 146 -10.60 -3.02 -7.35
CA SER A 146 -10.26 -2.12 -8.45
C SER A 146 -11.26 -1.00 -8.70
N HIS A 147 -12.57 -1.26 -8.56
CA HIS A 147 -13.62 -0.26 -8.78
C HIS A 147 -13.70 0.81 -7.69
N TYR A 148 -13.09 0.59 -6.53
CA TYR A 148 -13.02 1.58 -5.44
C TYR A 148 -11.79 2.49 -5.51
N ARG A 149 -10.84 2.23 -6.42
CA ARG A 149 -9.57 2.96 -6.49
C ARG A 149 -9.75 4.47 -6.70
N GLN A 150 -10.83 4.89 -7.35
CA GLN A 150 -11.15 6.30 -7.63
C GLN A 150 -12.13 6.90 -6.60
N ASP A 151 -12.56 6.15 -5.59
CA ASP A 151 -13.45 6.66 -4.56
C ASP A 151 -12.75 7.77 -3.76
N PRO A 152 -13.39 8.92 -3.50
CA PRO A 152 -12.81 10.00 -2.70
C PRO A 152 -12.35 9.57 -1.31
N ASN A 153 -12.96 8.53 -0.73
CA ASN A 153 -12.61 8.00 0.59
C ASN A 153 -11.45 6.99 0.55
N CYS A 154 -11.03 6.52 -0.63
CA CYS A 154 -9.97 5.50 -0.79
C CYS A 154 -8.70 5.81 0.04
N PRO A 155 -8.14 7.03 0.01
CA PRO A 155 -6.94 7.34 0.80
C PRO A 155 -7.15 7.21 2.32
N SER A 156 -8.35 7.56 2.81
CA SER A 156 -8.72 7.44 4.22
C SER A 156 -8.89 5.99 4.63
N TRP A 157 -9.59 5.19 3.81
CA TRP A 157 -9.72 3.75 4.00
C TRP A 157 -8.37 3.07 4.02
N LEU A 158 -7.50 3.39 3.07
CA LEU A 158 -6.16 2.82 2.97
C LEU A 158 -5.34 3.08 4.23
N THR A 159 -5.35 4.31 4.73
CA THR A 159 -4.63 4.68 5.95
C THR A 159 -5.19 3.92 7.17
N THR A 160 -6.52 3.86 7.29
CA THR A 160 -7.19 3.24 8.43
C THR A 160 -6.98 1.72 8.45
N VAL A 161 -7.18 1.05 7.31
CA VAL A 161 -7.09 -0.42 7.21
C VAL A 161 -5.64 -0.90 7.27
N ARG A 162 -4.68 -0.11 6.77
CA ARG A 162 -3.25 -0.45 6.86
C ARG A 162 -2.73 -0.42 8.30
N SER A 163 -3.29 0.46 9.13
CA SER A 163 -2.81 0.68 10.50
C SER A 163 -2.74 -0.63 11.28
N GLY A 164 -1.53 -0.99 11.74
CA GLY A 164 -1.30 -2.19 12.55
C GLY A 164 -1.19 -3.51 11.77
N LEU A 165 -1.11 -3.49 10.43
CA LEU A 165 -0.85 -4.71 9.65
C LEU A 165 0.62 -5.12 9.64
N ALA A 166 1.53 -4.15 9.64
CA ALA A 166 2.97 -4.41 9.60
C ALA A 166 3.53 -4.78 10.99
N ALA A 167 4.57 -5.62 10.99
CA ALA A 167 5.18 -6.11 12.23
C ALA A 167 6.07 -5.07 12.93
N ASP A 168 6.69 -4.16 12.17
CA ASP A 168 7.59 -3.13 12.66
C ASP A 168 7.58 -1.90 11.73
N ALA A 169 8.35 -0.87 12.08
CA ALA A 169 8.42 0.39 11.35
C ALA A 169 9.02 0.26 9.93
N LEU A 170 9.97 -0.66 9.72
CA LEU A 170 10.55 -0.89 8.38
C LEU A 170 9.50 -1.53 7.47
N HIS A 171 8.79 -2.53 7.98
CA HIS A 171 7.70 -3.19 7.27
C HIS A 171 6.51 -2.26 7.05
N ASP A 172 6.19 -1.36 7.99
CA ASP A 172 5.11 -0.37 7.80
C ASP A 172 5.48 0.62 6.70
N LEU A 173 6.72 1.13 6.69
CA LEU A 173 7.21 2.01 5.63
C LEU A 173 7.18 1.32 4.26
N ALA A 174 7.56 0.05 4.20
CA ALA A 174 7.49 -0.71 2.97
C ALA A 174 6.05 -1.03 2.57
N LEU A 175 5.12 -1.27 3.50
CA LEU A 175 3.70 -1.45 3.21
C LEU A 175 3.06 -0.13 2.69
N ILE A 176 3.50 1.02 3.20
CA ILE A 176 3.17 2.34 2.63
C ILE A 176 3.63 2.42 1.17
N ARG A 177 4.89 2.07 0.88
CA ARG A 177 5.44 2.07 -0.48
C ARG A 177 4.68 1.10 -1.42
N ALA A 178 4.33 -0.07 -0.90
CA ALA A 178 3.62 -1.14 -1.58
C ALA A 178 2.19 -0.75 -1.99
N SER A 179 1.53 0.10 -1.20
CA SER A 179 0.12 0.46 -1.36
C SER A 179 -0.13 1.88 -1.85
N GLY A 180 0.92 2.69 -2.00
CA GLY A 180 0.82 4.13 -2.29
C GLY A 180 0.11 4.49 -3.60
N GLU A 181 0.07 3.57 -4.56
CA GLU A 181 -0.55 3.76 -5.89
C GLU A 181 -1.90 3.01 -6.03
N LEU A 182 -2.42 2.42 -4.94
CA LEU A 182 -3.72 1.76 -4.98
C LEU A 182 -4.86 2.76 -5.22
N CYS A 183 -4.83 3.93 -4.57
CA CYS A 183 -5.86 4.95 -4.75
C CYS A 183 -5.43 5.95 -5.84
N ILE A 184 -6.29 6.14 -6.84
CA ILE A 184 -6.10 7.09 -7.94
C ILE A 184 -6.96 8.33 -7.65
N ARG A 185 -6.33 9.50 -7.55
CA ARG A 185 -7.07 10.76 -7.47
C ARG A 185 -7.61 11.09 -8.86
N ALA A 186 -8.91 11.38 -8.94
CA ALA A 186 -9.47 11.99 -10.15
C ALA A 186 -8.70 13.28 -10.44
N LYS A 187 -8.22 13.43 -11.67
CA LYS A 187 -7.60 14.68 -12.11
C LYS A 187 -8.69 15.75 -12.16
N PRO A 188 -8.53 16.91 -11.50
CA PRO A 188 -9.47 18.01 -11.70
C PRO A 188 -9.45 18.39 -13.19
N LEU A 189 -10.64 18.49 -13.77
CA LEU A 189 -10.87 18.95 -15.15
C LEU A 189 -10.33 20.37 -15.35
#